data_AF-M6RH84-F1
#
_entry.id   AF-M6RH84-F1
#
_cell.length_a   1.000
_cell.length_b   1.000
_cell.length_c   1.000
_cell.angle_alpha   90.00
_cell.angle_beta   90.00
_cell.angle_gamma   90.00
#
_symmetry.space_group_name_H-M   'P 1'
#
loop_
_entity.id
_entity.type
_entity.pdbx_description
1 polymer ?
#
loop_
_entity_poly.entity_id
_entity_poly.type
_entity_poly.pdbx_seq_one_letter_code
_entity_poly.pdbx_strand_id
1 'polypeptide(L)'
;MNVSRTYKFKSSFIEASAGTGKTYTIMEIVIDLILEHKIPLTQILILTYTEKAAGELKERLRKKLISSGLTKEARELDQVTISTIHGFCNAILKEYPVETETHTNWILTDALERLNIALYKLQHEEWNSWVDPEKLEDFILSSKYRFKKENILISASKLLSGKKYEYSNETTTMTSETFLQKTALIIADMVLKE
;
A
#
# COMPACT_ATOMS: atom_id res chain seq x y z
N MET A 1 -10.10 7.69 28.48
CA MET A 1 -11.54 8.01 28.63
C MET A 1 -12.33 6.71 28.40
N ASN A 2 -12.84 6.06 29.46
CA ASN A 2 -13.62 4.83 29.30
C ASN A 2 -15.02 5.20 28.82
N VAL A 3 -15.24 5.13 27.50
CA VAL A 3 -16.57 5.27 26.92
C VAL A 3 -17.36 4.01 27.28
N SER A 4 -18.20 4.11 28.31
CA SER A 4 -19.14 3.06 28.66
C SER A 4 -20.14 2.90 27.51
N ARG A 5 -19.91 1.94 26.63
CA ARG A 5 -20.84 1.61 25.54
C ARG A 5 -22.06 0.92 26.14
N THR A 6 -23.25 1.44 25.86
CA THR A 6 -24.55 0.91 26.31
C THR A 6 -24.96 -0.42 25.65
N TYR A 7 -24.15 -0.92 24.71
CA TYR A 7 -24.39 -2.14 23.94
C TYR A 7 -23.06 -2.89 23.70
N LYS A 8 -23.13 -4.23 23.59
CA LYS A 8 -21.96 -5.10 23.40
C LYS A 8 -21.97 -5.71 21.99
N PHE A 9 -21.23 -5.12 21.07
CA PHE A 9 -21.01 -5.73 19.76
C PHE A 9 -20.10 -6.95 19.89
N LYS A 10 -20.46 -8.02 19.18
CA LYS A 10 -19.56 -9.15 18.92
C LYS A 10 -18.96 -8.97 17.53
N SER A 11 -17.74 -9.48 17.35
CA SER A 11 -17.20 -9.64 16.01
C SER A 11 -18.10 -10.59 15.23
N SER A 12 -18.45 -10.19 14.01
CA SER A 12 -19.34 -10.94 13.13
C SER A 12 -18.66 -11.11 11.77
N PHE A 13 -18.83 -12.30 11.20
CA PHE A 13 -18.40 -12.62 9.85
C PHE A 13 -19.64 -12.82 8.98
N ILE A 14 -19.69 -12.13 7.84
CA ILE A 14 -20.79 -12.24 6.89
C ILE A 14 -20.23 -12.82 5.61
N GLU A 15 -20.57 -14.07 5.32
CA GLU A 15 -20.27 -14.68 4.03
C GLU A 15 -21.22 -14.15 2.96
N ALA A 16 -20.67 -13.70 1.84
CA ALA A 16 -21.48 -13.11 0.78
C ALA A 16 -20.86 -13.32 -0.62
N SER A 17 -21.51 -14.18 -1.40
CA SER A 17 -21.14 -14.50 -2.79
C SER A 17 -21.33 -13.32 -3.75
N ALA A 18 -20.87 -13.46 -5.00
CA ALA A 18 -21.10 -12.45 -6.03
C ALA A 18 -22.61 -12.21 -6.22
N GLY A 19 -23.03 -10.95 -6.38
CA GLY A 19 -24.43 -10.58 -6.59
C GLY A 19 -25.35 -10.61 -5.37
N THR A 20 -24.88 -11.02 -4.18
CA THR A 20 -25.74 -11.16 -2.98
C THR A 20 -25.99 -9.87 -2.21
N GLY A 21 -25.74 -8.71 -2.82
CA GLY A 21 -26.04 -7.42 -2.18
C GLY A 21 -25.08 -6.99 -1.05
N LYS A 22 -23.83 -7.46 -1.01
CA LYS A 22 -22.80 -7.05 -0.02
C LYS A 22 -22.82 -5.56 0.34
N THR A 23 -22.76 -4.71 -0.68
CA THR A 23 -22.77 -3.25 -0.50
C THR A 23 -24.07 -2.77 0.14
N TYR A 24 -25.20 -3.35 -0.24
CA TYR A 24 -26.50 -3.05 0.36
C TYR A 24 -26.52 -3.43 1.84
N THR A 25 -26.08 -4.65 2.17
CA THR A 25 -25.98 -5.12 3.56
C THR A 25 -25.10 -4.20 4.42
N ILE A 26 -23.94 -3.76 3.91
CA ILE A 26 -23.09 -2.80 4.63
C ILE A 26 -23.84 -1.50 4.91
N MET A 27 -24.58 -0.97 3.93
CA MET A 27 -25.35 0.26 4.14
C MET A 27 -26.46 0.08 5.17
N GLU A 28 -27.21 -1.03 5.15
CA GLU A 28 -28.23 -1.29 6.18
C GLU A 28 -27.59 -1.37 7.58
N ILE A 29 -26.46 -2.07 7.72
CA ILE A 29 -25.73 -2.15 9.00
C ILE A 29 -25.38 -0.73 9.50
N VAL A 30 -24.89 0.15 8.63
CA VAL A 30 -24.56 1.54 9.03
C VAL A 30 -25.80 2.28 9.52
N ILE A 31 -26.93 2.12 8.83
CA ILE A 31 -28.20 2.77 9.20
C ILE A 31 -28.68 2.25 10.57
N ASP A 32 -28.60 0.94 10.82
CA ASP A 32 -28.99 0.32 12.08
C ASP A 32 -28.09 0.81 13.24
N LEU A 33 -26.78 0.91 13.02
CA LEU A 33 -25.84 1.47 14.00
C LEU A 33 -26.22 2.91 14.41
N ILE A 34 -26.68 3.73 13.47
CA ILE A 34 -27.10 5.11 13.73
C ILE A 34 -28.46 5.13 14.44
N LEU A 35 -29.46 4.45 13.89
CA LEU A 35 -30.85 4.57 14.33
C LEU A 35 -31.12 3.81 15.62
N GLU A 36 -30.67 2.56 15.71
CA GLU A 36 -30.96 1.68 16.84
C GLU A 36 -29.94 1.86 17.96
N HIS A 37 -28.66 1.95 17.60
CA HIS A 37 -27.56 2.01 18.57
C HIS A 37 -27.06 3.43 18.88
N LYS A 38 -27.61 4.45 18.23
CA LYS A 38 -27.27 5.87 18.45
C LYS A 38 -25.78 6.17 18.27
N ILE A 39 -25.13 5.45 17.37
CA ILE A 39 -23.71 5.65 17.06
C ILE A 39 -23.59 6.80 16.07
N PRO A 40 -22.81 7.86 16.41
CA PRO A 40 -22.53 8.91 15.45
C PRO A 40 -21.85 8.31 14.23
N LEU A 41 -22.28 8.70 13.03
CA LEU A 41 -21.69 8.24 11.78
C LEU A 41 -20.16 8.49 11.75
N THR A 42 -19.70 9.58 12.35
CA THR A 42 -18.27 9.94 12.49
C THR A 42 -17.45 8.95 13.33
N GLN A 43 -18.08 8.01 14.05
CA GLN A 43 -17.41 6.95 14.80
C GLN A 43 -17.41 5.60 14.06
N ILE A 44 -17.85 5.57 12.80
CA ILE A 44 -17.91 4.35 11.98
C ILE A 44 -16.80 4.39 10.94
N LEU A 45 -15.88 3.42 10.99
CA LEU A 45 -14.84 3.20 10.00
C LEU A 45 -15.29 2.16 8.97
N ILE A 46 -15.20 2.49 7.69
CA ILE A 46 -15.53 1.56 6.61
C ILE A 46 -14.33 1.40 5.67
N LEU A 47 -13.83 0.17 5.58
CA LEU A 47 -12.68 -0.17 4.74
C LEU A 47 -13.10 -1.09 3.58
N THR A 48 -12.47 -0.89 2.43
CA THR A 48 -12.67 -1.74 1.23
C THR A 48 -11.35 -2.02 0.51
N TYR A 49 -11.40 -2.82 -0.56
CA TYR A 49 -10.22 -3.21 -1.31
C TYR A 49 -9.77 -2.17 -2.35
N THR A 50 -10.71 -1.46 -2.98
CA THR A 50 -10.38 -0.52 -4.06
C THR A 50 -10.92 0.88 -3.80
N GLU A 51 -10.19 1.91 -4.27
CA GLU A 51 -10.63 3.31 -4.19
C GLU A 51 -11.96 3.52 -4.91
N LYS A 52 -12.17 2.83 -6.04
CA LYS A 52 -13.44 2.85 -6.76
C LYS A 52 -14.59 2.33 -5.91
N ALA A 53 -14.41 1.21 -5.20
CA ALA A 53 -15.44 0.66 -4.32
C ALA A 53 -15.71 1.59 -3.13
N ALA A 54 -14.69 2.30 -2.61
CA ALA A 54 -14.86 3.26 -1.53
C ALA A 54 -15.72 4.44 -1.99
N GLY A 55 -15.41 5.00 -3.17
CA GLY A 55 -16.19 6.07 -3.78
C GLY A 55 -17.64 5.67 -4.07
N GLU A 56 -17.85 4.50 -4.68
CA GLU A 56 -19.20 3.98 -4.95
C GLU A 56 -20.00 3.77 -3.66
N LEU A 57 -19.37 3.22 -2.62
CA LEU A 57 -20.03 3.02 -1.33
C LEU A 57 -20.39 4.35 -0.67
N LYS A 58 -19.50 5.35 -0.70
CA LYS A 58 -19.75 6.69 -0.16
C LYS A 58 -20.95 7.35 -0.87
N GLU A 59 -21.02 7.26 -2.19
CA GLU A 59 -22.14 7.83 -2.95
C GLU A 59 -23.47 7.15 -2.61
N ARG A 60 -23.49 5.80 -2.58
CA ARG A 60 -24.70 5.04 -2.27
C ARG A 60 -25.16 5.25 -0.83
N LEU A 61 -24.23 5.28 0.12
CA LEU A 61 -24.53 5.54 1.53
C LEU A 61 -25.11 6.95 1.72
N ARG A 62 -24.58 7.97 1.03
CA ARG A 62 -25.16 9.32 1.06
C ARG A 62 -26.62 9.32 0.63
N LYS A 63 -26.94 8.67 -0.50
CA LYS A 63 -28.32 8.53 -1.00
C LYS A 63 -29.22 7.82 0.00
N LYS A 64 -28.72 6.72 0.60
CA LYS A 64 -29.45 5.96 1.62
C LYS A 64 -29.74 6.81 2.86
N LEU A 65 -28.74 7.50 3.41
CA LEU A 65 -28.90 8.40 4.56
C LEU A 65 -29.99 9.46 4.31
N ILE A 66 -29.96 10.12 3.15
CA ILE A 66 -30.98 11.12 2.77
C ILE A 66 -32.38 10.46 2.72
N SER A 67 -32.50 9.31 2.05
CA SER A 67 -33.79 8.59 1.93
C SER A 67 -34.33 8.09 3.28
N SER A 68 -33.46 7.87 4.26
CA SER A 68 -33.81 7.47 5.63
C SER A 68 -34.04 8.66 6.57
N GLY A 69 -34.06 9.90 6.07
CA GLY A 69 -34.28 11.10 6.88
C GLY A 69 -33.04 11.58 7.66
N LEU A 70 -31.90 10.91 7.51
CA LEU A 70 -30.62 11.18 8.18
C LEU A 70 -29.82 12.26 7.45
N THR A 71 -30.46 13.43 7.25
CA THR A 71 -29.89 14.53 6.47
C THR A 71 -28.65 15.14 7.12
N LYS A 72 -28.59 15.13 8.46
CA LYS A 72 -27.42 15.62 9.21
C LYS A 72 -26.22 14.73 8.94
N GLU A 73 -26.39 13.43 9.10
CA GLU A 73 -25.37 12.40 8.89
C GLU A 73 -24.91 12.39 7.43
N ALA A 74 -25.82 12.59 6.46
CA ALA A 74 -25.47 12.71 5.05
C ALA A 74 -24.52 13.89 4.75
N ARG A 75 -24.62 15.00 5.51
CA ARG A 75 -23.69 16.14 5.43
C ARG A 75 -22.36 15.84 6.11
N GLU A 76 -22.39 15.12 7.23
CA GLU A 76 -21.19 14.72 7.98
C GLU A 76 -20.40 13.62 7.27
N LEU A 77 -20.98 12.92 6.29
CA LEU A 77 -20.35 11.80 5.57
C LEU A 77 -18.97 12.13 4.97
N ASP A 78 -18.70 13.40 4.64
CA ASP A 78 -17.37 13.80 4.14
C ASP A 78 -16.27 13.79 5.20
N GLN A 79 -16.65 13.80 6.48
CA GLN A 79 -15.74 13.68 7.63
C GLN A 79 -15.51 12.21 8.05
N VAL A 80 -16.26 11.27 7.45
CA VAL A 80 -16.23 9.86 7.79
C VAL A 80 -15.18 9.15 6.94
N THR A 81 -14.38 8.29 7.57
CA THR A 81 -13.37 7.51 6.87
C THR A 81 -14.01 6.33 6.14
N ILE A 82 -14.26 6.50 4.85
CA ILE A 82 -14.59 5.44 3.89
C ILE A 82 -13.45 5.37 2.89
N SER A 83 -12.58 4.36 3.01
CA SER A 83 -11.33 4.30 2.24
C SER A 83 -10.87 2.86 2.00
N THR A 84 -9.75 2.70 1.30
CA THR A 84 -9.03 1.43 1.29
C THR A 84 -8.25 1.23 2.60
N ILE A 85 -7.82 0.00 2.87
CA ILE A 85 -6.91 -0.28 3.99
C ILE A 85 -5.63 0.57 3.87
N HIS A 86 -5.04 0.64 2.68
CA HIS A 86 -3.84 1.45 2.44
C HIS A 86 -4.08 2.95 2.66
N GLY A 87 -5.20 3.48 2.14
CA GLY A 87 -5.59 4.87 2.35
C GLY A 87 -5.74 5.21 3.83
N PHE A 88 -6.37 4.32 4.60
CA PHE A 88 -6.50 4.46 6.04
C PHE A 88 -5.16 4.41 6.77
N CYS A 89 -4.31 3.43 6.50
CA CYS A 89 -2.97 3.34 7.09
C CYS A 89 -2.14 4.59 6.81
N ASN A 90 -2.17 5.09 5.57
CA ASN A 90 -1.51 6.34 5.19
C ASN A 90 -2.07 7.56 5.94
N ALA A 91 -3.37 7.62 6.24
CA ALA A 91 -3.93 8.66 7.08
C ALA A 91 -3.41 8.58 8.52
N ILE A 92 -3.35 7.37 9.11
CA ILE A 92 -2.82 7.16 10.46
C ILE A 92 -1.35 7.60 10.57
N LEU A 93 -0.51 7.22 9.60
CA LEU A 93 0.90 7.63 9.56
C LEU A 93 1.10 9.15 9.46
N LYS A 94 0.14 9.87 8.87
CA LYS A 94 0.18 11.33 8.79
C LYS A 94 -0.33 12.00 10.07
N GLU A 95 -1.34 11.41 10.71
CA GLU A 95 -1.99 11.99 11.89
C GLU A 95 -1.19 11.74 13.17
N TYR A 96 -0.48 10.61 13.26
CA TYR A 96 0.27 10.17 14.46
C TYR A 96 1.77 9.90 14.18
N PRO A 97 2.52 10.85 13.59
CA PRO A 97 3.89 10.61 13.14
C PRO A 97 4.87 10.34 14.29
N VAL A 98 4.60 10.83 15.50
CA VAL A 98 5.46 10.61 16.66
C VAL A 98 5.30 9.17 17.16
N GLU A 99 4.06 8.72 17.31
CA GLU A 99 3.72 7.37 17.76
C GLU A 99 4.12 6.30 16.76
N THR A 100 4.11 6.62 15.46
CA THR A 100 4.49 5.70 14.39
C THR A 100 5.97 5.84 14.01
N GLU A 101 6.75 6.66 14.73
CA GLU A 101 8.15 6.96 14.43
C GLU A 101 8.37 7.34 12.95
N THR A 102 7.38 8.00 12.35
CA THR A 102 7.38 8.35 10.93
C THR A 102 7.88 9.78 10.76
N HIS A 103 8.91 9.95 9.93
CA HIS A 103 9.45 11.27 9.62
C HIS A 103 8.37 12.16 8.98
N THR A 104 8.21 13.41 9.44
CA THR A 104 7.13 14.31 8.99
C THR A 104 7.17 14.70 7.51
N ASN A 105 8.31 14.52 6.84
CA ASN A 105 8.53 14.93 5.45
C ASN A 105 8.53 13.75 4.46
N TRP A 106 7.75 12.71 4.76
CA TRP A 106 7.65 11.55 3.89
C TRP A 106 6.71 11.80 2.72
N ILE A 107 7.06 11.23 1.56
CA ILE A 107 6.26 11.29 0.34
C ILE A 107 5.89 9.86 -0.02
N LEU A 108 4.59 9.60 -0.16
CA LEU A 108 4.12 8.34 -0.72
C LEU A 108 4.65 8.23 -2.15
N THR A 109 5.49 7.22 -2.39
CA THR A 109 6.22 7.04 -3.64
C THR A 109 5.89 5.70 -4.25
N ASP A 110 5.96 5.62 -5.58
CA ASP A 110 5.92 4.33 -6.27
C ASP A 110 7.28 3.64 -6.18
N ALA A 111 7.27 2.35 -5.82
CA ALA A 111 8.49 1.58 -5.67
C ALA A 111 9.21 1.38 -7.00
N LEU A 112 8.48 1.15 -8.10
CA LEU A 112 9.10 0.95 -9.42
C LEU A 112 9.72 2.24 -9.92
N GLU A 113 9.10 3.40 -9.68
CA GLU A 113 9.67 4.70 -10.00
C GLU A 113 11.01 4.92 -9.26
N ARG A 114 11.05 4.70 -7.95
CA ARG A 114 12.28 4.80 -7.14
C ARG A 114 13.37 3.85 -7.63
N LEU A 115 13.00 2.60 -7.92
CA LEU A 115 13.93 1.60 -8.42
C LEU A 115 14.46 1.94 -9.82
N ASN A 116 13.66 2.55 -10.69
CA ASN A 116 14.13 3.02 -11.99
C ASN A 116 15.16 4.15 -11.85
N ILE A 117 14.93 5.09 -10.93
CA ILE A 117 15.89 6.17 -10.64
C ILE A 117 17.19 5.58 -10.07
N ALA A 118 17.09 4.67 -9.09
CA ALA A 118 18.26 4.01 -8.51
C ALA A 118 19.03 3.20 -9.57
N LEU A 119 18.33 2.48 -10.45
CA LEU A 119 18.95 1.75 -11.55
C LEU A 119 19.63 2.70 -12.53
N TYR A 120 19.02 3.83 -12.87
CA TYR A 120 19.64 4.84 -13.72
C TYR A 120 20.95 5.38 -13.12
N LYS A 121 20.93 5.76 -11.83
CA LYS A 121 22.14 6.19 -11.10
C LYS A 121 23.20 5.10 -11.10
N LEU A 122 22.81 3.86 -10.78
CA LEU A 122 23.70 2.72 -10.78
C LEU A 122 24.42 2.54 -12.12
N GLN A 123 23.69 2.69 -13.22
CA GLN A 123 24.22 2.55 -14.58
C GLN A 123 25.21 3.65 -14.98
N HIS A 124 24.99 4.89 -14.51
CA HIS A 124 25.76 6.05 -14.97
C HIS A 124 26.92 6.40 -14.04
N GLU A 125 26.73 6.23 -12.74
CA GLU A 125 27.62 6.79 -11.72
C GLU A 125 28.40 5.70 -10.99
N GLU A 126 27.79 4.52 -10.78
CA GLU A 126 28.30 3.55 -9.81
C GLU A 126 28.75 2.21 -10.41
N TRP A 127 28.40 1.85 -11.66
CA TRP A 127 28.83 0.55 -12.22
C TRP A 127 30.34 0.35 -12.21
N ASN A 128 31.10 1.42 -12.45
CA ASN A 128 32.55 1.37 -12.41
C ASN A 128 33.13 1.18 -11.00
N SER A 129 32.35 1.41 -9.94
CA SER A 129 32.82 1.31 -8.55
C SER A 129 32.75 -0.12 -8.00
N TRP A 130 31.88 -0.98 -8.55
CA TRP A 130 31.70 -2.37 -8.10
C TRP A 130 31.78 -3.44 -9.20
N VAL A 131 31.91 -3.03 -10.47
CA VAL A 131 32.21 -3.91 -11.59
C VAL A 131 33.50 -3.45 -12.26
N ASP A 132 34.39 -4.40 -12.52
CA ASP A 132 35.56 -4.19 -13.36
C ASP A 132 35.12 -3.70 -14.76
N PRO A 133 35.51 -2.48 -15.19
CA PRO A 133 35.05 -1.90 -16.46
C PRO A 133 35.33 -2.80 -17.66
N GLU A 134 36.42 -3.57 -17.65
CA GLU A 134 36.77 -4.50 -18.73
C GLU A 134 35.79 -5.68 -18.83
N LYS A 135 35.14 -6.06 -17.71
CA LYS A 135 34.20 -7.20 -17.63
C LYS A 135 32.74 -6.77 -17.69
N LEU A 136 32.45 -5.47 -17.57
CA LEU A 136 31.08 -4.97 -17.54
C LEU A 136 30.32 -5.28 -18.84
N GLU A 137 30.97 -5.09 -20.00
CA GLU A 137 30.37 -5.41 -21.30
C GLU A 137 30.04 -6.90 -21.40
N ASP A 138 30.97 -7.76 -20.99
CA ASP A 138 30.77 -9.21 -20.95
C ASP A 138 29.58 -9.59 -20.07
N PHE A 139 29.46 -9.02 -18.87
CA PHE A 139 28.33 -9.27 -17.99
C PHE A 139 27.01 -8.78 -18.57
N ILE A 140 26.96 -7.60 -19.18
CA ILE A 140 25.74 -7.06 -19.80
C ILE A 140 25.27 -7.97 -20.94
N LEU A 141 26.19 -8.43 -21.78
CA LEU A 141 25.89 -9.30 -22.92
C LEU A 141 25.47 -10.70 -22.48
N SER A 142 26.32 -11.38 -21.69
CA SER A 142 26.11 -12.77 -21.27
C SER A 142 24.91 -12.96 -20.36
N SER A 143 24.62 -12.00 -19.47
CA SER A 143 23.43 -12.03 -18.60
C SER A 143 22.12 -11.77 -19.35
N LYS A 144 22.20 -11.26 -20.59
CA LYS A 144 21.07 -10.74 -21.37
C LYS A 144 20.34 -9.60 -20.66
N TYR A 145 21.10 -8.73 -19.98
CA TYR A 145 20.58 -7.63 -19.15
C TYR A 145 19.48 -6.83 -19.84
N ARG A 146 19.70 -6.41 -21.10
CA ARG A 146 18.76 -5.59 -21.87
C ARG A 146 17.35 -6.20 -21.97
N PHE A 147 17.26 -7.52 -22.07
CA PHE A 147 15.99 -8.24 -22.18
C PHE A 147 15.37 -8.57 -20.83
N LYS A 148 16.11 -8.41 -19.73
CA LYS A 148 15.69 -8.79 -18.38
C LYS A 148 15.54 -7.60 -17.42
N LYS A 149 15.69 -6.35 -17.90
CA LYS A 149 15.61 -5.13 -17.09
C LYS A 149 14.34 -5.11 -16.21
N GLU A 150 13.18 -5.45 -16.77
CA GLU A 150 11.92 -5.48 -16.02
C GLU A 150 11.93 -6.51 -14.88
N ASN A 151 12.51 -7.69 -15.11
CA ASN A 151 12.64 -8.73 -14.08
C ASN A 151 13.55 -8.28 -12.92
N ILE A 152 14.56 -7.44 -13.18
CA ILE A 152 15.42 -6.86 -12.15
C ILE A 152 14.59 -5.93 -11.25
N LEU A 153 13.81 -5.02 -11.85
CA LEU A 153 12.94 -4.10 -11.11
C LEU A 153 11.88 -4.84 -10.29
N ILE A 154 11.26 -5.87 -10.86
CA ILE A 154 10.29 -6.73 -10.14
C ILE A 154 10.96 -7.44 -8.97
N SER A 155 12.19 -7.96 -9.15
CA SER A 155 12.91 -8.65 -8.09
C SER A 155 13.32 -7.70 -6.97
N ALA A 156 13.78 -6.50 -7.32
CA ALA A 156 14.12 -5.44 -6.37
C ALA A 156 12.88 -4.94 -5.60
N SER A 157 11.73 -4.79 -6.27
CA SER A 157 10.47 -4.43 -5.61
C SER A 157 10.03 -5.47 -4.57
N LYS A 158 10.23 -6.77 -4.87
CA LYS A 158 9.97 -7.83 -3.88
C LYS A 158 10.92 -7.77 -2.68
N LEU A 159 12.18 -7.40 -2.90
CA LEU A 159 13.14 -7.18 -1.80
C LEU A 159 12.67 -6.03 -0.89
N LEU A 160 12.23 -4.91 -1.47
CA LEU A 160 11.67 -3.77 -0.72
C LEU A 160 10.40 -4.15 0.07
N SER A 161 9.61 -5.10 -0.42
CA SER A 161 8.43 -5.62 0.30
C SER A 161 8.79 -6.61 1.42
N GLY A 162 10.07 -6.74 1.79
CA GLY A 162 10.56 -7.63 2.85
C GLY A 162 10.77 -9.09 2.42
N LYS A 163 10.66 -9.42 1.13
CA LYS A 163 10.93 -10.79 0.66
C LYS A 163 12.43 -11.06 0.77
N LYS A 164 12.79 -12.15 1.43
CA LYS A 164 14.17 -12.65 1.48
C LYS A 164 14.43 -13.63 0.35
N TYR A 165 15.57 -13.48 -0.31
CA TYR A 165 16.07 -14.43 -1.29
C TYR A 165 17.32 -15.12 -0.74
N GLU A 166 17.71 -16.25 -1.34
CA GLU A 166 18.89 -17.02 -0.92
C GLU A 166 20.23 -16.32 -1.23
N TYR A 167 20.21 -15.29 -2.06
CA TYR A 167 21.38 -14.50 -2.43
C TYR A 167 21.44 -13.17 -1.66
N SER A 168 22.65 -12.69 -1.38
CA SER A 168 22.90 -11.45 -0.64
C SER A 168 23.96 -10.60 -1.31
N ASN A 169 23.96 -9.29 -1.04
CA ASN A 169 24.91 -8.37 -1.65
C ASN A 169 26.35 -8.71 -1.23
N GLU A 170 26.54 -9.15 0.02
CA GLU A 170 27.84 -9.47 0.61
C GLU A 170 28.39 -10.83 0.15
N THR A 171 27.55 -11.86 0.07
CA THR A 171 28.02 -13.25 -0.15
C THR A 171 27.97 -13.72 -1.59
N THR A 172 27.19 -13.08 -2.47
CA THR A 172 27.04 -13.54 -3.85
C THR A 172 28.22 -13.09 -4.70
N THR A 173 29.04 -14.02 -5.18
CA THR A 173 30.15 -13.72 -6.10
C THR A 173 29.63 -13.16 -7.41
N MET A 174 30.32 -12.17 -7.97
CA MET A 174 29.95 -11.56 -9.26
C MET A 174 30.33 -12.48 -10.43
N THR A 175 29.32 -12.94 -11.16
CA THR A 175 29.46 -13.69 -12.42
C THR A 175 28.39 -13.21 -13.40
N SER A 176 28.50 -13.62 -14.66
CA SER A 176 27.46 -13.39 -15.68
C SER A 176 26.07 -13.86 -15.26
N GLU A 177 26.00 -14.95 -14.49
CA GLU A 177 24.74 -15.53 -14.02
C GLU A 177 24.15 -14.72 -12.85
N THR A 178 24.99 -14.27 -11.93
CA THR A 178 24.57 -13.56 -10.71
C THR A 178 24.48 -12.04 -10.89
N PHE A 179 24.99 -11.49 -12.00
CA PHE A 179 25.01 -10.05 -12.29
C PHE A 179 23.62 -9.39 -12.13
N LEU A 180 22.56 -10.03 -12.64
CA LEU A 180 21.19 -9.50 -12.54
C LEU A 180 20.67 -9.51 -11.10
N GLN A 181 21.01 -10.57 -10.35
CA GLN A 181 20.62 -10.72 -8.95
C GLN A 181 21.29 -9.65 -8.09
N LYS A 182 22.60 -9.43 -8.28
CA LYS A 182 23.34 -8.36 -7.60
C LYS A 182 22.84 -6.97 -8.00
N THR A 183 22.53 -6.75 -9.28
CA THR A 183 21.95 -5.48 -9.73
C THR A 183 20.63 -5.20 -9.00
N ALA A 184 19.74 -6.20 -8.86
CA ALA A 184 18.47 -6.06 -8.14
C ALA A 184 18.65 -5.76 -6.65
N LEU A 185 19.62 -6.41 -5.99
CA LEU A 185 19.97 -6.14 -4.59
C LEU A 185 20.47 -4.71 -4.40
N ILE A 186 21.43 -4.28 -5.23
CA ILE A 186 22.07 -2.98 -5.08
C ILE A 186 21.05 -1.85 -5.27
N ILE A 187 20.20 -1.92 -6.30
CA ILE A 187 19.19 -0.87 -6.48
C ILE A 187 18.15 -0.86 -5.35
N ALA A 188 17.83 -2.01 -4.74
CA ALA A 188 16.95 -2.06 -3.58
C ALA A 188 17.63 -1.44 -2.34
N ASP A 189 18.90 -1.76 -2.09
CA ASP A 189 19.70 -1.17 -1.01
C ASP A 189 19.86 0.34 -1.18
N MET A 190 20.07 0.82 -2.41
CA MET A 190 20.13 2.25 -2.72
C MET A 190 18.83 2.95 -2.33
N VAL A 191 17.67 2.38 -2.67
CA VAL A 191 16.35 2.95 -2.32
C VAL A 191 16.08 2.93 -0.82
N LEU A 192 16.57 1.92 -0.08
CA LEU A 192 16.39 1.83 1.38
C LEU A 192 17.28 2.81 2.17
N LYS A 193 18.37 3.30 1.57
CA LYS A 193 19.31 4.23 2.18
C LYS A 193 18.97 5.71 1.90
N GLU A 194 18.12 5.98 0.91
CA GLU A 194 17.57 7.31 0.60
C GLU A 194 16.41 7.68 1.54
#